data_AF-A0A2T5HU21-F1
#
_entry.id   AF-A0A2T5HU21-F1
#
_cell.length_a   1.000
_cell.length_b   1.000
_cell.length_c   1.000
_cell.angle_alpha   90.00
_cell.angle_beta   90.00
_cell.angle_gamma   90.00
#
_symmetry.space_group_name_H-M   'P 1'
#
loop_
_entity.id
_entity.type
_entity.pdbx_description
1 polymer ?
#
loop_
_entity_poly.entity_id
_entity_poly.type
_entity_poly.pdbx_seq_one_letter_code
_entity_poly.pdbx_strand_id
1 'polypeptide(L)'
;MTNQRYAGINQDANEGLTHLGRIVRDAWVFGILPETETCVGWSGSQMQTLYEKVHAAWEPYAHLPSRLPDDLRERHMRLYSEAITSAKAKGWDAELKEDD
;
A
#
# COMPACT_ATOMS: atom_id res chain seq x y z
N MET A 1 16.78 -5.00 -21.25
CA MET A 1 15.45 -5.02 -20.61
C MET A 1 15.69 -4.76 -19.14
N THR A 2 15.47 -3.53 -18.67
CA THR A 2 15.74 -3.15 -17.28
C THR A 2 14.72 -3.85 -16.39
N ASN A 3 15.13 -4.94 -15.77
CA ASN A 3 14.36 -5.66 -14.76
C ASN A 3 14.30 -4.78 -13.50
N GLN A 4 13.55 -3.68 -13.57
CA GLN A 4 13.31 -2.77 -12.45
C GLN A 4 12.53 -3.56 -11.41
N ARG A 5 13.26 -4.13 -10.46
CA ARG A 5 12.71 -4.78 -9.30
C ARG A 5 12.16 -3.71 -8.36
N TYR A 6 11.05 -4.01 -7.71
CA TYR A 6 10.51 -3.14 -6.70
C TYR A 6 11.53 -2.98 -5.58
N ALA A 7 11.87 -1.74 -5.25
CA ALA A 7 12.84 -1.44 -4.19
C ALA A 7 12.31 -1.86 -2.80
N GLY A 8 11.00 -2.07 -2.69
CA GLY A 8 10.29 -2.39 -1.47
C GLY A 8 9.54 -1.19 -0.92
N ILE A 9 8.50 -1.44 -0.14
CA ILE A 9 7.59 -0.40 0.36
C ILE A 9 8.30 0.65 1.24
N ASN A 10 9.34 0.26 1.98
CA ASN A 10 10.15 1.15 2.83
C ASN A 10 11.20 1.98 2.06
N GLN A 11 11.54 1.57 0.83
CA GLN A 11 12.52 2.22 -0.05
C GLN A 11 11.84 2.89 -1.25
N ASP A 12 10.51 2.88 -1.27
CA ASP A 12 9.70 3.46 -2.33
C ASP A 12 9.76 4.98 -2.28
N ALA A 13 9.72 5.63 -3.45
CA ALA A 13 9.95 7.08 -3.59
C ALA A 13 8.97 7.95 -2.77
N ASN A 14 7.81 7.41 -2.37
CA ASN A 14 6.84 8.06 -1.49
C ASN A 14 6.56 7.23 -0.23
N GLU A 15 7.56 6.53 0.32
CA GLU A 15 7.41 5.66 1.50
C GLU A 15 6.26 4.64 1.38
N GLY A 16 6.06 4.12 0.17
CA GLY A 16 5.04 3.13 -0.08
C GLY A 16 3.65 3.72 -0.32
N LEU A 17 3.57 5.00 -0.69
CA LEU A 17 2.35 5.67 -1.12
C LEU A 17 2.24 5.78 -2.65
N THR A 18 3.20 5.25 -3.40
CA THR A 18 3.04 5.02 -4.85
C THR A 18 1.98 3.96 -5.13
N HIS A 19 1.58 3.83 -6.39
CA HIS A 19 0.61 2.81 -6.81
C HIS A 19 1.01 1.39 -6.35
N LEU A 20 2.29 1.03 -6.53
CA LEU A 20 2.83 -0.26 -6.09
C LEU A 20 2.86 -0.39 -4.56
N GLY A 21 3.26 0.68 -3.85
CA GLY A 21 3.26 0.68 -2.39
C GLY A 21 1.87 0.50 -1.78
N ARG A 22 0.85 1.16 -2.35
CA ARG A 22 -0.56 1.01 -1.92
C ARG A 22 -1.05 -0.43 -2.07
N ILE A 23 -0.71 -1.10 -3.18
CA ILE A 23 -1.07 -2.51 -3.39
C ILE A 23 -0.46 -3.40 -2.29
N VAL A 24 0.81 -3.16 -1.91
CA VAL A 24 1.45 -3.91 -0.82
C VAL A 24 0.74 -3.65 0.53
N ARG A 25 0.37 -2.39 0.82
CA ARG A 25 -0.39 -2.05 2.04
C ARG A 25 -1.77 -2.72 2.05
N ASP A 26 -2.50 -2.65 0.95
CA ASP A 26 -3.81 -3.29 0.84
C ASP A 26 -3.67 -4.82 1.00
N ALA A 27 -2.61 -5.43 0.45
CA ALA A 27 -2.31 -6.83 0.69
C ALA A 27 -2.09 -7.15 2.17
N TRP A 28 -1.45 -6.27 2.92
CA TRP A 28 -1.34 -6.40 4.38
C TRP A 28 -2.70 -6.29 5.07
N VAL A 29 -3.55 -5.34 4.66
CA VAL A 29 -4.90 -5.16 5.21
C VAL A 29 -5.70 -6.46 5.08
N PHE A 30 -5.77 -7.03 3.87
CA PHE A 30 -6.50 -8.28 3.61
C PHE A 30 -5.80 -9.53 4.15
N GLY A 31 -4.60 -9.40 4.72
CA GLY A 31 -3.80 -10.53 5.19
C GLY A 31 -3.30 -11.44 4.06
N ILE A 32 -3.25 -10.94 2.81
CA ILE A 32 -2.64 -11.63 1.68
C ILE A 32 -1.12 -11.71 1.88
N LEU A 33 -0.54 -10.66 2.45
CA LEU A 33 0.85 -10.58 2.85
C LEU A 33 0.95 -10.24 4.34
N PRO A 34 1.98 -10.73 5.04
CA PRO A 34 2.24 -10.28 6.40
C PRO A 34 2.78 -8.84 6.38
N GLU A 35 2.47 -8.05 7.42
CA GLU A 35 2.92 -6.65 7.58
C GLU A 35 4.45 -6.49 7.59
N THR A 36 5.18 -7.60 7.77
CA THR A 36 6.65 -7.65 7.71
C THR A 36 7.19 -7.81 6.28
N GLU A 37 6.36 -8.22 5.33
CA GLU A 37 6.78 -8.47 3.94
C GLU A 37 6.77 -7.16 3.15
N THR A 38 7.97 -6.64 2.89
CA THR A 38 8.17 -5.34 2.24
C THR A 38 8.28 -5.43 0.71
N CYS A 39 8.21 -6.65 0.15
CA CYS A 39 8.33 -6.94 -1.28
C CYS A 39 9.63 -6.42 -1.93
N VAL A 40 10.69 -6.27 -1.14
CA VAL A 40 12.02 -5.82 -1.62
C VAL A 40 12.56 -6.82 -2.65
N GLY A 41 12.95 -6.32 -3.82
CA GLY A 41 13.51 -7.14 -4.89
C GLY A 41 12.47 -7.87 -5.75
N TRP A 42 11.17 -7.63 -5.53
CA TRP A 42 10.12 -8.27 -6.32
C TRP A 42 10.17 -7.86 -7.79
N SER A 43 9.93 -8.82 -8.67
CA SER A 43 9.84 -8.59 -10.11
C SER A 43 8.47 -8.02 -10.47
N GLY A 44 8.36 -7.31 -11.61
CA GLY A 44 7.09 -6.75 -12.06
C GLY A 44 5.95 -7.78 -12.17
N SER A 45 6.26 -9.02 -12.56
CA SER A 45 5.31 -10.13 -12.57
C SER A 45 4.80 -10.51 -11.17
N GLN A 46 5.67 -10.52 -10.15
CA GLN A 46 5.24 -10.80 -8.76
C GLN A 46 4.33 -9.68 -8.24
N MET A 47 4.65 -8.43 -8.55
CA MET A 47 3.80 -7.28 -8.22
C MET A 47 2.45 -7.36 -8.94
N GLN A 48 2.43 -7.78 -10.21
CA GLN A 48 1.20 -8.01 -10.98
C GLN A 48 0.31 -9.06 -10.29
N THR A 49 0.88 -10.21 -9.93
CA THR A 49 0.14 -11.27 -9.22
C THR A 49 -0.40 -10.79 -7.87
N LEU A 50 0.35 -9.95 -7.14
CA LEU A 50 -0.12 -9.35 -5.91
C LEU A 50 -1.30 -8.42 -6.16
N TYR A 51 -1.18 -7.56 -7.16
CA TYR A 51 -2.27 -6.67 -7.58
C TYR A 51 -3.54 -7.45 -7.88
N GLU A 52 -3.46 -8.53 -8.64
CA GLU A 52 -4.62 -9.37 -8.97
C GLU A 52 -5.28 -9.95 -7.71
N LYS A 53 -4.48 -10.45 -6.76
CA LYS A 53 -5.00 -10.98 -5.48
C LYS A 53 -5.68 -9.91 -4.64
N VAL A 54 -5.05 -8.73 -4.52
CA VAL A 54 -5.59 -7.58 -3.79
C VAL A 54 -6.86 -7.10 -4.46
N HIS A 55 -6.86 -6.98 -5.79
CA HIS A 55 -8.03 -6.60 -6.57
C HIS A 55 -9.20 -7.57 -6.35
N ALA A 56 -8.94 -8.88 -6.38
CA ALA A 56 -9.95 -9.89 -6.08
C ALA A 56 -10.47 -9.81 -4.63
N ALA A 57 -9.60 -9.51 -3.66
CA ALA A 57 -10.02 -9.30 -2.27
C ALA A 57 -10.88 -8.04 -2.10
N TRP A 58 -10.68 -7.03 -2.95
CA TRP A 58 -11.47 -5.81 -2.99
C TRP A 58 -12.83 -5.96 -3.71
N GLU A 59 -13.00 -6.94 -4.61
CA GLU A 59 -14.26 -7.20 -5.34
C GLU A 59 -15.50 -7.25 -4.42
N PRO A 60 -15.54 -8.03 -3.31
CA PRO A 60 -16.70 -8.07 -2.43
C PRO A 60 -17.01 -6.72 -1.75
N TYR A 61 -16.05 -5.81 -1.71
CA TYR A 61 -16.18 -4.48 -1.11
C TYR A 61 -16.33 -3.37 -2.18
N ALA A 62 -16.56 -3.74 -3.44
CA ALA A 62 -16.65 -2.82 -4.59
C ALA A 62 -15.45 -1.87 -4.71
N HIS A 63 -14.25 -2.32 -4.33
CA HIS A 63 -13.02 -1.53 -4.35
C HIS A 63 -13.10 -0.22 -3.53
N LEU A 64 -13.93 -0.19 -2.48
CA LEU A 64 -14.13 1.00 -1.66
C LEU A 64 -13.72 0.74 -0.20
N PRO A 65 -12.75 1.50 0.37
CA PRO A 65 -12.37 1.35 1.77
C PRO A 65 -13.52 1.61 2.75
N SER A 66 -14.49 2.45 2.36
CA SER A 66 -15.70 2.69 3.16
C SER A 66 -16.59 1.46 3.31
N ARG A 67 -16.49 0.48 2.39
CA ARG A 67 -17.23 -0.79 2.46
C ARG A 67 -16.50 -1.88 3.22
N LEU A 68 -15.26 -1.64 3.65
CA LEU A 68 -14.55 -2.59 4.49
C LEU A 68 -15.24 -2.72 5.87
N PRO A 69 -15.26 -3.93 6.44
CA PRO A 69 -15.62 -4.14 7.84
C PRO A 69 -14.66 -3.40 8.77
N ASP A 70 -15.11 -3.12 9.98
CA ASP A 70 -14.38 -2.27 10.94
C ASP A 70 -12.96 -2.76 11.21
N ASP A 71 -12.77 -4.08 11.37
CA ASP A 71 -11.46 -4.71 11.57
C ASP A 71 -10.45 -4.40 10.45
N LEU A 72 -10.85 -4.58 9.17
CA LEU A 72 -10.00 -4.27 8.02
C LEU A 72 -9.81 -2.77 7.86
N ARG A 73 -10.84 -1.97 8.16
CA ARG A 73 -10.77 -0.51 8.08
C ARG A 73 -9.80 0.05 9.11
N GLU A 74 -9.84 -0.42 10.36
CA GLU A 74 -8.91 -0.03 11.41
C GLU A 74 -7.47 -0.38 11.01
N ARG A 75 -7.25 -1.58 10.47
CA ARG A 75 -5.94 -2.01 9.98
C ARG A 75 -5.45 -1.13 8.83
N HIS A 76 -6.31 -0.85 7.84
CA HIS A 76 -6.00 0.06 6.74
C HIS A 76 -5.64 1.46 7.26
N MET A 77 -6.46 2.03 8.14
CA MET A 77 -6.23 3.34 8.72
C MET A 77 -4.89 3.39 9.44
N ARG A 78 -4.62 2.44 10.34
CA ARG A 78 -3.36 2.36 11.09
C ARG A 78 -2.15 2.28 10.15
N LEU A 79 -2.16 1.36 9.18
CA LEU A 79 -1.07 1.18 8.23
C LEU A 79 -0.80 2.43 7.39
N TYR A 80 -1.86 3.10 6.91
CA TYR A 80 -1.72 4.33 6.13
C TYR A 80 -1.29 5.51 7.02
N SER A 81 -1.76 5.61 8.26
CA SER A 81 -1.31 6.64 9.21
C SER A 81 0.18 6.49 9.53
N GLU A 82 0.68 5.26 9.72
CA GLU A 82 2.11 4.98 9.91
C GLU A 82 2.93 5.35 8.65
N ALA A 83 2.38 5.07 7.46
CA ALA A 83 2.95 5.50 6.17
C ALA A 83 3.13 7.00 6.10
N ILE A 84 2.03 7.73 6.33
CA ILE A 84 1.96 9.18 6.19
C ILE A 84 2.89 9.82 7.21
N THR A 85 2.95 9.29 8.43
CA THR A 85 3.87 9.77 9.46
C THR A 85 5.34 9.60 9.03
N SER A 86 5.69 8.43 8.49
CA SER A 86 7.05 8.16 7.99
C SER A 86 7.41 9.01 6.78
N ALA A 87 6.45 9.18 5.86
CA ALA A 87 6.58 10.04 4.69
C ALA A 87 6.79 11.50 5.09
N LYS A 88 5.94 12.04 6.00
CA LYS A 88 6.10 13.39 6.57
C LYS A 88 7.46 13.58 7.22
N ALA A 89 7.95 12.60 7.99
CA ALA A 89 9.26 12.65 8.61
C ALA A 89 10.42 12.70 7.60
N LYS A 90 10.24 12.15 6.39
CA LYS A 90 11.20 12.22 5.28
C LYS A 90 11.01 13.44 4.37
N GLY A 91 10.14 14.37 4.75
CA GLY A 91 9.87 15.59 3.98
C GLY A 91 8.86 15.40 2.86
N TRP A 92 8.10 14.30 2.85
CA TRP A 92 6.93 14.18 1.99
C TRP A 92 5.81 15.05 2.56
N ASP A 93 5.58 16.16 1.88
CA ASP A 93 4.54 17.09 2.25
C ASP A 93 3.18 16.53 1.82
N ALA A 94 2.48 15.93 2.78
CA ALA A 94 1.13 15.39 2.59
C ALA A 94 0.06 16.48 2.63
N GLU A 95 0.41 17.77 2.71
CA GLU A 95 -0.55 18.86 2.60
C GLU A 95 -1.06 18.95 1.15
N LEU A 96 -2.00 18.06 0.83
CA LEU A 96 -3.19 18.55 0.14
C LEU A 96 -3.78 19.60 1.07
N LYS A 97 -3.49 20.87 0.76
CA LYS A 97 -4.12 22.03 1.36
C LYS A 97 -5.58 21.70 1.65
N GLU A 98 -5.94 21.67 2.92
CA GLU A 98 -7.30 21.98 3.32
C GLU A 98 -7.45 23.48 2.98
N ASP A 99 -7.70 23.79 1.69
CA ASP A 99 -8.07 25.13 1.27
C ASP A 99 -9.49 25.39 1.81
N ASP A 100 -9.51 26.05 2.98
CA ASP A 100 -10.52 26.97 3.57
C ASP A 100 -12.01 26.57 3.52
#